data_AF-A0A7V1UNY4-F1
#
_entry.id   AF-A0A7V1UNY4-F1
#
_cell.length_a   1.000
_cell.length_b   1.000
_cell.length_c   1.000
_cell.angle_alpha   90.00
_cell.angle_beta   90.00
_cell.angle_gamma   90.00
#
_symmetry.space_group_name_H-M   'P 1'
#
loop_
_entity.id
_entity.type
_entity.pdbx_description
1 polymer ?
#
loop_
_entity_poly.entity_id
_entity_poly.type
_entity_poly.pdbx_seq_one_letter_code
_entity_poly.pdbx_strand_id
1 'polypeptide(L)'
;MLADFSIELGRDDHALEIPWSSPDGTQRYFNLKRQPELLLHVVEAADNRDLADFLVALNTPHSVIETAKCDTWLSDQIHPEEEIFGAPWKFGAYVDIIFTAPERRASFELHEELARDVSGLLQRAPDFAAAADLVVRRCYSHPSTDPERSDDGFCITIYVHGFGDEGSGARKNWAIGLKVVQNALIQALAQQARRL
;
A
#
# COMPACT_ATOMS: atom_id res chain seq x y z
N MET A 1 11.67 -6.50 -11.39
CA MET A 1 10.69 -6.69 -10.31
C MET A 1 9.44 -7.27 -10.93
N LEU A 2 8.91 -8.35 -10.36
CA LEU A 2 7.61 -8.89 -10.76
C LEU A 2 6.51 -7.96 -10.25
N ALA A 3 5.51 -7.65 -11.06
CA ALA A 3 4.37 -6.88 -10.58
C ALA A 3 3.09 -7.20 -11.33
N ASP A 4 1.97 -7.20 -10.59
CA ASP A 4 0.63 -7.35 -11.14
C ASP A 4 -0.40 -6.54 -10.34
N PHE A 5 -1.64 -6.53 -10.79
CA PHE A 5 -2.77 -6.01 -10.03
C PHE A 5 -4.00 -6.89 -10.13
N SER A 6 -4.82 -6.87 -9.10
CA SER A 6 -6.08 -7.61 -9.02
C SER A 6 -7.21 -6.76 -8.46
N ILE A 7 -8.44 -7.25 -8.61
CA ILE A 7 -9.65 -6.61 -8.13
C ILE A 7 -10.39 -7.61 -7.24
N GLU A 8 -10.54 -7.27 -5.96
CA GLU A 8 -11.20 -8.09 -4.92
C GLU A 8 -12.40 -7.29 -4.37
N LEU A 9 -13.54 -7.41 -5.04
CA LEU A 9 -14.79 -6.68 -4.73
C LEU A 9 -15.99 -7.61 -4.50
N GLY A 10 -15.74 -8.90 -4.34
CA GLY A 10 -16.73 -9.90 -3.94
C GLY A 10 -17.42 -9.51 -2.64
N ARG A 11 -18.62 -10.06 -2.42
CA ARG A 11 -19.43 -9.76 -1.22
C ARG A 11 -18.70 -10.12 0.08
N ASP A 12 -17.93 -11.19 0.04
CA ASP A 12 -17.22 -11.75 1.19
C ASP A 12 -15.72 -11.38 1.18
N ASP A 13 -15.27 -10.58 0.21
CA ASP A 13 -13.89 -10.09 0.18
C ASP A 13 -13.67 -9.05 1.30
N HIS A 14 -12.44 -8.99 1.81
CA HIS A 14 -12.08 -8.07 2.87
C HIS A 14 -12.26 -6.61 2.41
N ALA A 15 -12.91 -5.80 3.26
CA ALA A 15 -13.05 -4.37 3.07
C ALA A 15 -12.29 -3.59 4.17
N LEU A 16 -11.74 -2.44 3.80
CA LEU A 16 -11.03 -1.55 4.70
C LEU A 16 -12.00 -0.60 5.43
N GLU A 17 -11.93 -0.57 6.76
CA GLU A 17 -12.67 0.41 7.58
C GLU A 17 -11.84 1.67 7.85
N ILE A 18 -12.43 2.86 7.82
CA ILE A 18 -11.70 4.12 8.03
C ILE A 18 -12.54 5.10 8.86
N PRO A 19 -12.09 5.50 10.07
CA PRO A 19 -10.90 5.02 10.77
C PRO A 19 -11.08 3.59 11.30
N TRP A 20 -10.09 2.72 11.08
CA TRP A 20 -10.06 1.39 11.69
C TRP A 20 -9.43 1.41 13.09
N SER A 21 -9.87 0.50 13.95
CA SER A 21 -9.17 0.13 15.18
C SER A 21 -9.26 -1.37 15.41
N SER A 22 -8.24 -1.96 16.02
CA SER A 22 -8.30 -3.36 16.45
C SER A 22 -9.35 -3.52 17.56
N PRO A 23 -9.96 -4.72 17.70
CA PRO A 23 -10.97 -4.96 18.74
C PRO A 23 -10.48 -4.72 20.17
N ASP A 24 -9.18 -4.90 20.42
CA ASP A 24 -8.53 -4.65 21.71
C ASP A 24 -8.05 -3.19 21.88
N GLY A 25 -8.22 -2.36 20.85
CA GLY A 25 -7.83 -0.95 20.83
C GLY A 25 -6.32 -0.69 20.79
N THR A 26 -5.48 -1.72 20.66
CA THR A 26 -4.02 -1.59 20.64
C THR A 26 -3.50 -0.97 19.34
N GLN A 27 -4.20 -1.24 18.24
CA GLN A 27 -3.92 -0.66 16.93
C GLN A 27 -5.08 0.24 16.51
N ARG A 28 -4.74 1.34 15.86
CA ARG A 28 -5.72 2.29 15.34
C ARG A 28 -5.18 3.03 14.14
N TYR A 29 -6.10 3.56 13.35
CA TYR A 29 -5.82 4.47 12.27
C TYR A 29 -5.19 5.77 12.79
N PHE A 30 -4.11 6.18 12.14
CA PHE A 30 -3.46 7.48 12.33
C PHE A 30 -3.56 8.27 11.03
N ASN A 31 -4.20 9.45 11.06
CA ASN A 31 -4.26 10.33 9.89
C ASN A 31 -2.91 11.06 9.71
N LEU A 32 -1.95 10.37 9.11
CA LEU A 32 -0.59 10.88 8.89
C LEU A 32 -0.56 12.10 7.96
N LYS A 33 -1.55 12.25 7.08
CA LYS A 33 -1.66 13.42 6.19
C LYS A 33 -1.97 14.71 6.97
N ARG A 34 -2.86 14.61 7.96
CA ARG A 34 -3.30 15.72 8.80
C ARG A 34 -2.37 15.97 9.98
N GLN A 35 -1.79 14.92 10.56
CA GLN A 35 -0.92 14.95 11.73
C GLN A 35 0.32 14.06 11.49
N PRO A 36 1.32 14.54 10.73
CA PRO A 36 2.51 13.75 10.38
C PRO A 36 3.32 13.26 11.58
N GLU A 37 3.26 13.97 12.70
CA GLU A 37 3.89 13.59 13.97
C GLU A 37 3.38 12.26 14.53
N LEU A 38 2.19 11.81 14.13
CA LEU A 38 1.64 10.52 14.54
C LEU A 38 2.39 9.32 13.96
N LEU A 39 3.27 9.53 12.98
CA LEU A 39 4.15 8.47 12.45
C LEU A 39 4.98 7.81 13.54
N LEU A 40 5.32 8.55 14.61
CA LEU A 40 6.05 8.04 15.77
C LEU A 40 5.29 6.94 16.54
N HIS A 41 3.99 6.77 16.27
CA HIS A 41 3.14 5.75 16.87
C HIS A 41 2.92 4.53 15.96
N VAL A 42 3.47 4.53 14.75
CA VAL A 42 3.41 3.40 13.81
C VAL A 42 4.64 2.52 14.03
N VAL A 43 4.47 1.38 14.71
CA VAL A 43 5.57 0.50 15.13
C VAL A 43 6.34 -0.01 13.91
N GLU A 44 5.63 -0.38 12.85
CA GLU A 44 6.20 -0.86 11.60
C GLU A 44 7.11 0.19 10.96
N ALA A 45 6.74 1.47 11.04
CA ALA A 45 7.56 2.56 10.53
C ALA A 45 8.78 2.84 11.44
N ALA A 46 8.61 2.69 12.75
CA ALA A 46 9.72 2.83 13.71
C ALA A 46 10.78 1.75 13.51
N ASP A 47 10.36 0.51 13.22
CA ASP A 47 11.24 -0.64 12.99
C ASP A 47 11.81 -0.68 11.56
N ASN A 48 11.18 0.05 10.62
CA ASN A 48 11.55 0.03 9.20
C ASN A 48 11.58 1.45 8.62
N ARG A 49 12.77 2.06 8.58
CA ARG A 49 12.97 3.42 8.08
C ARG A 49 12.50 3.62 6.63
N ASP A 50 12.71 2.63 5.76
CA ASP A 50 12.27 2.72 4.36
C ASP A 50 10.73 2.78 4.24
N LEU A 51 10.01 2.09 5.14
CA LEU A 51 8.55 2.23 5.26
C LEU A 51 8.17 3.60 5.80
N ALA A 52 8.86 4.10 6.82
CA ALA A 52 8.60 5.45 7.32
C ALA A 52 8.73 6.51 6.21
N ASP A 53 9.80 6.46 5.42
CA ASP A 53 10.03 7.38 4.30
C ASP A 53 8.94 7.24 3.22
N PHE A 54 8.49 6.01 2.95
CA PHE A 54 7.38 5.72 2.04
C PHE A 54 6.07 6.35 2.52
N LEU A 55 5.69 6.11 3.78
CA LEU A 55 4.48 6.68 4.39
C LEU A 55 4.52 8.22 4.37
N VAL A 56 5.67 8.82 4.71
CA VAL A 56 5.85 10.29 4.66
C VAL A 56 5.62 10.82 3.24
N ALA A 57 6.19 10.17 2.23
CA ALA A 57 6.06 10.61 0.85
C ALA A 57 4.60 10.59 0.34
N LEU A 58 3.83 9.57 0.73
CA LEU A 58 2.43 9.43 0.29
C LEU A 58 1.47 10.33 1.06
N ASN A 59 1.79 10.69 2.30
CA ASN A 59 0.94 11.52 3.16
C ASN A 59 1.29 13.02 3.13
N THR A 60 2.04 13.50 2.15
CA THR A 60 2.29 14.94 2.02
C THR A 60 0.98 15.73 1.85
N PRO A 61 0.90 17.00 2.28
CA PRO A 61 -0.30 17.83 2.12
C PRO A 61 -0.79 17.97 0.67
N HIS A 62 0.13 17.86 -0.29
CA HIS A 62 -0.15 17.98 -1.73
C HIS A 62 -0.47 16.65 -2.41
N SER A 63 -0.24 15.51 -1.74
CA SER A 63 -0.60 14.20 -2.28
C SER A 63 -2.12 14.11 -2.47
N VAL A 64 -2.57 13.45 -3.53
CA VAL A 64 -4.02 13.18 -3.74
C VAL A 64 -4.47 11.89 -3.07
N ILE A 65 -3.52 11.15 -2.49
CA ILE A 65 -3.74 9.96 -1.70
C ILE A 65 -3.28 10.15 -0.26
N GLU A 66 -3.65 9.21 0.59
CA GLU A 66 -3.17 9.03 1.96
C GLU A 66 -3.13 7.53 2.32
N THR A 67 -2.41 7.18 3.37
CA THR A 67 -2.28 5.78 3.83
C THR A 67 -3.24 5.50 4.97
N ALA A 68 -3.75 4.28 5.07
CA ALA A 68 -4.71 3.89 6.09
C ALA A 68 -4.18 2.83 7.07
N LYS A 69 -3.51 1.80 6.57
CA LYS A 69 -2.93 0.71 7.38
C LYS A 69 -1.65 0.23 6.73
N CYS A 70 -0.78 -0.38 7.52
CA CYS A 70 0.39 -1.09 7.02
C CYS A 70 0.78 -2.21 7.97
N ASP A 71 1.54 -3.17 7.45
CA ASP A 71 2.20 -4.21 8.24
C ASP A 71 3.55 -4.56 7.59
N THR A 72 4.46 -5.18 8.36
CA THR A 72 5.70 -5.76 7.85
C THR A 72 5.98 -7.11 8.47
N TRP A 73 6.54 -8.04 7.69
CA TRP A 73 6.88 -9.37 8.18
C TRP A 73 8.12 -9.93 7.49
N LEU A 74 8.84 -10.80 8.20
CA LEU A 74 9.87 -11.67 7.65
C LEU A 74 9.32 -13.09 7.59
N SER A 75 9.57 -13.81 6.51
CA SER A 75 9.10 -15.18 6.32
C SER A 75 10.10 -16.01 5.52
N ASP A 76 10.15 -17.30 5.81
CA ASP A 76 10.79 -18.35 5.01
C ASP A 76 9.78 -19.17 4.20
N GLN A 77 8.49 -18.81 4.26
CA GLN A 77 7.43 -19.40 3.45
C GLN A 77 7.41 -18.75 2.07
N ILE A 78 7.91 -19.49 1.08
CA ILE A 78 7.92 -19.08 -0.33
C ILE A 78 6.78 -19.80 -1.05
N HIS A 79 5.89 -19.03 -1.69
CA HIS A 79 4.80 -19.57 -2.48
C HIS A 79 5.29 -19.99 -3.89
N PRO A 80 4.59 -20.91 -4.58
CA PRO A 80 5.01 -21.38 -5.90
C PRO A 80 5.28 -20.28 -6.92
N GLU A 81 4.49 -19.21 -6.92
CA GLU A 81 4.67 -18.02 -7.77
C GLU A 81 5.92 -17.21 -7.43
N GLU A 82 6.45 -17.35 -6.21
CA GLU A 82 7.65 -16.67 -5.71
C GLU A 82 8.92 -17.51 -5.90
N GLU A 83 8.80 -18.81 -6.22
CA GLU A 83 9.96 -19.71 -6.42
C GLU A 83 10.88 -19.25 -7.55
N ILE A 84 10.37 -18.45 -8.49
CA ILE A 84 11.14 -17.85 -9.60
C ILE A 84 12.34 -17.03 -9.11
N PHE A 85 12.30 -16.52 -7.88
CA PHE A 85 13.38 -15.72 -7.30
C PHE A 85 14.51 -16.58 -6.73
N GLY A 86 14.31 -17.89 -6.58
CA GLY A 86 15.33 -18.84 -6.13
C GLY A 86 15.88 -18.57 -4.73
N ALA A 87 15.15 -17.82 -3.90
CA ALA A 87 15.61 -17.36 -2.60
C ALA A 87 14.73 -17.95 -1.47
N PRO A 88 15.32 -18.42 -0.35
CA PRO A 88 14.59 -19.06 0.74
C PRO A 88 13.94 -18.08 1.73
N TRP A 89 14.27 -16.79 1.69
CA TRP A 89 13.68 -15.77 2.58
C TRP A 89 12.96 -14.69 1.79
N LYS A 90 11.85 -14.20 2.36
CA LYS A 90 11.18 -12.99 1.92
C LYS A 90 10.89 -12.03 3.06
N PHE A 91 11.05 -10.74 2.79
CA PHE A 91 10.57 -9.66 3.65
C PHE A 91 9.42 -8.96 2.93
N GLY A 92 8.26 -8.91 3.58
CA GLY A 92 7.03 -8.37 3.04
C GLY A 92 6.57 -7.14 3.80
N ALA A 93 5.87 -6.26 3.08
CA ALA A 93 5.02 -5.25 3.68
C ALA A 93 3.74 -5.13 2.87
N TYR A 94 2.66 -4.68 3.52
CA TYR A 94 1.53 -4.10 2.81
C TYR A 94 1.28 -2.67 3.28
N VAL A 95 0.75 -1.84 2.38
CA VAL A 95 0.25 -0.50 2.71
C VAL A 95 -1.09 -0.30 2.01
N ASP A 96 -2.12 0.02 2.78
CA ASP A 96 -3.41 0.46 2.26
C ASP A 96 -3.36 1.95 1.93
N ILE A 97 -3.73 2.30 0.70
CA ILE A 97 -3.86 3.68 0.24
C ILE A 97 -5.30 3.99 -0.20
N ILE A 98 -5.70 5.25 0.01
CA ILE A 98 -7.00 5.78 -0.43
C ILE A 98 -6.80 7.13 -1.10
N PHE A 99 -7.71 7.51 -2.01
CA PHE A 99 -7.82 8.91 -2.41
C PHE A 99 -8.34 9.78 -1.26
N THR A 100 -7.75 10.96 -1.10
CA THR A 100 -8.16 11.93 -0.07
C THR A 100 -9.54 12.53 -0.38
N ALA A 101 -9.81 12.83 -1.65
CA ALA A 101 -11.07 13.44 -2.07
C ALA A 101 -12.20 12.38 -2.13
N PRO A 102 -13.34 12.57 -1.43
CA PRO A 102 -14.42 11.57 -1.36
C PRO A 102 -14.94 11.13 -2.74
N GLU A 103 -15.08 12.05 -3.68
CA GLU A 103 -15.54 11.76 -5.03
C GLU A 103 -14.57 10.87 -5.82
N ARG A 104 -13.27 10.99 -5.57
CA ARG A 104 -12.26 10.11 -6.17
C ARG A 104 -12.21 8.77 -5.46
N ARG A 105 -12.36 8.77 -4.13
CA ARG A 105 -12.44 7.56 -3.32
C ARG A 105 -13.61 6.66 -3.73
N ALA A 106 -14.71 7.25 -4.19
CA ALA A 106 -15.89 6.53 -4.68
C ALA A 106 -15.78 6.05 -6.14
N SER A 107 -14.76 6.43 -6.91
CA SER A 107 -14.63 6.02 -8.32
C SER A 107 -13.79 4.76 -8.45
N PHE A 108 -14.41 3.65 -8.81
CA PHE A 108 -13.72 2.41 -9.12
C PHE A 108 -12.70 2.60 -10.26
N GLU A 109 -13.10 3.33 -11.30
CA GLU A 109 -12.32 3.54 -12.52
C GLU A 109 -10.98 4.21 -12.21
N LEU A 110 -10.96 5.20 -11.31
CA LEU A 110 -9.72 5.87 -10.90
C LEU A 110 -8.78 4.94 -10.14
N HIS A 111 -9.29 3.99 -9.36
CA HIS A 111 -8.47 3.01 -8.62
C HIS A 111 -7.94 1.93 -9.56
N GLU A 112 -8.79 1.40 -10.45
CA GLU A 112 -8.39 0.41 -11.44
C GLU A 112 -7.32 0.99 -12.39
N GLU A 113 -7.52 2.22 -12.89
CA GLU A 113 -6.54 2.90 -13.73
C GLU A 113 -5.22 3.12 -12.97
N LEU A 114 -5.27 3.57 -11.71
CA LEU A 114 -4.06 3.78 -10.91
C LEU A 114 -3.31 2.46 -10.70
N ALA A 115 -4.01 1.38 -10.32
CA ALA A 115 -3.39 0.08 -10.09
C ALA A 115 -2.72 -0.46 -11.37
N ARG A 116 -3.40 -0.32 -12.51
CA ARG A 116 -2.89 -0.70 -13.84
C ARG A 116 -1.69 0.13 -14.29
N ASP A 117 -1.75 1.45 -14.12
CA ASP A 117 -0.66 2.35 -14.52
C ASP A 117 0.58 2.11 -13.66
N VAL A 118 0.41 1.87 -12.35
CA VAL A 118 1.51 1.54 -11.45
C VAL A 118 2.11 0.17 -11.77
N SER A 119 1.31 -0.89 -11.90
CA SER A 119 1.82 -2.22 -12.25
C SER A 119 2.57 -2.19 -13.59
N GLY A 120 2.03 -1.49 -14.59
CA GLY A 120 2.70 -1.30 -15.88
C GLY A 120 4.00 -0.49 -15.82
N LEU A 121 4.16 0.43 -14.86
CA LEU A 121 5.45 1.10 -14.59
C LEU A 121 6.44 0.14 -13.91
N LEU A 122 5.98 -0.65 -12.95
CA LEU A 122 6.81 -1.60 -12.20
C LEU A 122 7.34 -2.74 -13.09
N GLN A 123 6.53 -3.25 -14.01
CA GLN A 123 6.95 -4.26 -15.00
C GLN A 123 8.05 -3.77 -15.95
N ARG A 124 8.22 -2.45 -16.09
CA ARG A 124 9.30 -1.83 -16.89
C ARG A 124 10.54 -1.48 -16.06
N ALA A 125 10.49 -1.62 -14.73
CA ALA A 125 11.63 -1.40 -13.88
C ALA A 125 12.69 -2.50 -14.10
N PRO A 126 13.98 -2.22 -13.80
CA PRO A 126 15.02 -3.24 -13.86
C PRO A 126 14.63 -4.51 -13.11
N ASP A 127 15.12 -5.64 -13.58
CA ASP A 127 14.86 -6.90 -12.88
C ASP A 127 15.74 -7.07 -11.64
N PHE A 128 15.13 -7.47 -10.54
CA PHE A 128 15.77 -7.76 -9.25
C PHE A 128 14.79 -8.56 -8.39
N ALA A 129 15.31 -9.18 -7.34
CA ALA A 129 14.61 -10.12 -6.48
C ALA A 129 13.58 -9.44 -5.56
N ALA A 130 12.52 -8.92 -6.17
CA ALA A 130 11.39 -8.29 -5.50
C ALA A 130 10.12 -8.43 -6.35
N ALA A 131 8.97 -8.41 -5.68
CA ALA A 131 7.64 -8.45 -6.26
C ALA A 131 6.73 -7.38 -5.66
N ALA A 132 5.72 -6.94 -6.41
CA ALA A 132 4.69 -6.04 -5.90
C ALA A 132 3.32 -6.34 -6.49
N ASP A 133 2.31 -6.45 -5.64
CA ASP A 133 0.92 -6.71 -6.06
C ASP A 133 0.02 -5.58 -5.57
N LEU A 134 -0.81 -5.05 -6.48
CA LEU A 134 -1.77 -4.01 -6.17
C LEU A 134 -3.18 -4.59 -6.19
N VAL A 135 -3.85 -4.57 -5.05
CA VAL A 135 -5.19 -5.13 -4.92
C VAL A 135 -6.20 -4.02 -4.70
N VAL A 136 -7.11 -3.82 -5.67
CA VAL A 136 -8.23 -2.88 -5.52
C VAL A 136 -9.31 -3.55 -4.67
N ARG A 137 -9.67 -2.93 -3.55
CA ARG A 137 -10.65 -3.43 -2.58
C ARG A 137 -11.70 -2.39 -2.24
N ARG A 138 -12.78 -2.83 -1.59
CA ARG A 138 -13.77 -1.92 -0.99
C ARG A 138 -13.19 -1.26 0.26
N CYS A 139 -13.61 -0.02 0.51
CA CYS A 139 -13.42 0.62 1.80
C CYS A 139 -14.70 1.33 2.26
N TYR A 140 -14.83 1.50 3.57
CA TYR A 140 -15.91 2.19 4.24
C TYR A 140 -15.35 3.34 5.05
N SER A 141 -15.84 4.56 4.77
CA SER A 141 -15.42 5.77 5.47
C SER A 141 -16.51 6.20 6.44
N HIS A 142 -16.16 6.30 7.72
CA HIS A 142 -17.03 6.69 8.83
C HIS A 142 -16.65 8.08 9.33
N PRO A 143 -17.39 9.14 8.94
CA PRO A 143 -17.08 10.49 9.36
C PRO A 143 -17.23 10.63 10.87
N SER A 144 -16.25 11.24 11.55
CA SER A 144 -16.33 11.50 13.00
C SER A 144 -17.55 12.36 13.43
N THR A 145 -18.14 13.10 12.49
CA THR A 145 -19.34 13.92 12.71
C THR A 145 -20.64 13.12 12.71
N ASP A 146 -20.65 11.93 12.10
CA ASP A 146 -21.81 11.06 11.98
C ASP A 146 -21.36 9.59 11.94
N PRO A 147 -21.17 8.94 13.10
CA PRO A 147 -20.66 7.57 13.18
C PRO A 147 -21.57 6.49 12.59
N GLU A 148 -22.86 6.80 12.39
CA GLU A 148 -23.83 5.88 11.76
C GLU A 148 -23.74 5.94 10.22
N ARG A 149 -23.11 6.98 9.67
CA ARG A 149 -22.87 7.12 8.25
C ARG A 149 -21.62 6.34 7.85
N SER A 150 -21.81 5.40 6.94
CA SER A 150 -20.74 4.70 6.23
C SER A 150 -20.80 5.05 4.76
N ASP A 151 -19.76 5.73 4.26
CA ASP A 151 -19.62 6.02 2.84
C ASP A 151 -18.83 4.90 2.15
N ASP A 152 -19.45 4.25 1.16
CA ASP A 152 -18.79 3.29 0.28
C ASP A 152 -17.68 3.95 -0.57
N GLY A 153 -16.59 3.24 -0.74
CA GLY A 153 -15.52 3.62 -1.65
C GLY A 153 -14.57 2.47 -1.95
N PHE A 154 -13.41 2.82 -2.50
CA PHE A 154 -12.36 1.89 -2.83
C PHE A 154 -11.04 2.29 -2.18
N CYS A 155 -10.19 1.29 -1.97
CA CYS A 155 -8.79 1.44 -1.59
C CYS A 155 -7.92 0.57 -2.47
N ILE A 156 -6.61 0.78 -2.40
CA ILE A 156 -5.63 -0.14 -2.97
C ILE A 156 -4.75 -0.64 -1.84
N THR A 157 -4.70 -1.95 -1.63
CA THR A 157 -3.66 -2.57 -0.80
C THR A 157 -2.47 -2.87 -1.69
N ILE A 158 -1.31 -2.30 -1.35
CA ILE A 158 -0.07 -2.52 -2.08
C ILE A 158 0.79 -3.48 -1.28
N TYR A 159 1.00 -4.69 -1.79
CA TYR A 159 1.97 -5.63 -1.26
C TYR A 159 3.32 -5.40 -1.92
N VAL A 160 4.39 -5.41 -1.14
CA VAL A 160 5.77 -5.36 -1.64
C VAL A 160 6.57 -6.42 -0.93
N HIS A 161 7.25 -7.26 -1.71
CA HIS A 161 8.11 -8.34 -1.23
C HIS A 161 9.52 -8.17 -1.78
N GLY A 162 10.52 -8.40 -0.94
CA GLY A 162 11.90 -8.60 -1.36
C GLY A 162 12.39 -9.98 -0.97
N PHE A 163 13.19 -10.61 -1.82
CA PHE A 163 13.66 -11.99 -1.66
C PHE A 163 15.18 -12.04 -1.49
N GLY A 164 15.70 -13.00 -0.74
CA GLY A 164 17.15 -13.18 -0.58
C GLY A 164 17.56 -14.49 0.09
N ASP A 165 18.86 -14.78 0.04
CA ASP A 165 19.48 -15.97 0.65
C ASP A 165 19.40 -15.97 2.19
N GLU A 166 19.23 -14.79 2.78
CA GLU A 166 19.07 -14.53 4.20
C GLU A 166 18.09 -13.38 4.42
N GLY A 167 17.53 -13.27 5.64
CA GLY A 167 16.53 -12.24 5.96
C GLY A 167 17.01 -10.80 5.74
N SER A 168 18.29 -10.51 5.97
CA SER A 168 18.93 -9.21 5.67
C SER A 168 18.94 -8.91 4.17
N GLY A 169 19.24 -9.90 3.34
CA GLY A 169 19.20 -9.79 1.88
C GLY A 169 17.77 -9.52 1.37
N ALA A 170 16.80 -10.28 1.90
CA ALA A 170 15.39 -10.10 1.58
C ALA A 170 14.90 -8.70 1.95
N ARG A 171 15.21 -8.22 3.16
CA ARG A 171 14.89 -6.85 3.62
C ARG A 171 15.54 -5.77 2.75
N LYS A 172 16.79 -5.96 2.33
CA LYS A 172 17.47 -5.01 1.44
C LYS A 172 16.75 -4.90 0.09
N ASN A 173 16.39 -6.04 -0.51
CA ASN A 173 15.66 -6.04 -1.79
C ASN A 173 14.25 -5.47 -1.64
N TRP A 174 13.59 -5.70 -0.50
CA TRP A 174 12.30 -5.10 -0.18
C TRP A 174 12.40 -3.58 -0.11
N ALA A 175 13.41 -3.03 0.56
CA ALA A 175 13.61 -1.57 0.67
C ALA A 175 13.81 -0.93 -0.72
N ILE A 176 14.59 -1.57 -1.60
CA ILE A 176 14.74 -1.14 -3.00
C ILE A 176 13.38 -1.20 -3.71
N GLY A 177 12.66 -2.31 -3.56
CA GLY A 177 11.33 -2.51 -4.14
C GLY A 177 10.34 -1.41 -3.72
N LEU A 178 10.29 -1.10 -2.43
CA LEU A 178 9.42 -0.07 -1.88
C LEU A 178 9.73 1.31 -2.48
N LYS A 179 11.01 1.61 -2.74
CA LYS A 179 11.39 2.87 -3.38
C LYS A 179 10.97 2.93 -4.85
N VAL A 180 11.05 1.81 -5.57
CA VAL A 180 10.58 1.71 -6.96
C VAL A 180 9.05 1.90 -7.01
N VAL A 181 8.31 1.26 -6.10
CA VAL A 181 6.85 1.44 -5.94
C VAL A 181 6.49 2.88 -5.63
N GLN A 182 7.22 3.55 -4.73
CA GLN A 182 7.00 4.96 -4.42
C GLN A 182 7.09 5.84 -5.67
N ASN A 183 8.15 5.65 -6.47
CA ASN A 183 8.35 6.42 -7.69
C ASN A 183 7.27 6.14 -8.74
N ALA A 184 6.88 4.87 -8.90
CA ALA A 184 5.82 4.47 -9.81
C ALA A 184 4.47 5.12 -9.43
N LEU A 185 4.11 5.11 -8.14
CA LEU A 185 2.91 5.78 -7.62
C LEU A 185 2.91 7.28 -7.93
N ILE A 186 4.01 7.98 -7.59
CA ILE A 186 4.12 9.42 -7.82
C ILE A 186 3.96 9.74 -9.31
N GLN A 187 4.60 8.95 -10.18
CA GLN A 187 4.51 9.13 -11.62
C GLN A 187 3.09 8.86 -12.15
N ALA A 188 2.45 7.76 -11.74
CA ALA A 188 1.10 7.41 -12.18
C ALA A 188 0.07 8.46 -11.73
N LEU A 189 0.14 8.90 -10.48
CA LEU A 189 -0.73 9.95 -9.94
C LEU A 189 -0.55 11.28 -10.68
N ALA A 190 0.69 11.66 -11.01
CA ALA A 190 0.97 12.85 -11.80
C ALA A 190 0.44 12.76 -13.24
N GLN A 191 0.40 11.56 -13.82
CA GLN A 191 -0.19 11.33 -15.14
C GLN A 191 -1.72 11.41 -15.11
N GLN A 192 -2.35 10.77 -14.14
CA GLN A 192 -3.81 10.82 -13.96
C GLN A 192 -4.30 12.26 -13.72
N ALA A 193 -3.56 13.04 -12.92
CA ALA A 193 -3.87 14.45 -12.69
C ALA A 193 -3.79 15.35 -13.95
N ARG A 194 -3.07 14.93 -15.00
CA ARG A 194 -2.98 15.67 -16.28
C ARG A 194 -4.08 15.28 -17.27
N ARG A 195 -4.81 14.18 -17.02
CA ARG A 195 -5.91 13.69 -17.86
C ARG A 195 -7.26 14.32 -17.47
N LEU A 196 -7.34 14.91 -16.27
CA LEU A 196 -8.48 15.67 -15.74
C LEU A 196 -8.33 17.16 -16.07
#